data_AF-A0A950IH36-F1
#
_entry.id   AF-A0A950IH36-F1
#
_cell.length_a   1.000
_cell.length_b   1.000
_cell.length_c   1.000
_cell.angle_alpha   90.00
_cell.angle_beta   90.00
_cell.angle_gamma   90.00
#
_symmetry.space_group_name_H-M   'P 1'
#
loop_
_entity.id
_entity.type
_entity.pdbx_description
1 polymer ?
#
loop_
_entity_poly.entity_id
_entity_poly.type
_entity_poly.pdbx_seq_one_letter_code
_entity_poly.pdbx_strand_id
1 'polypeptide(L)'
;MSCTSVAPGLDAVGKARYVTDHLPSLWRVPDGAEAGVAWRVTPEPFPLAPKTAAAIETLGNDLLAFYRALNSLYLRSARGTAPAFIAEELDRGKPEQIVKLARQNRFKQEVPRVIRPDLILTDDGYVASELDSVPGGMGFTGALARTYCEIGSDSVGGPDGMAQRFAEMIASVAGAEHPTVGIVVSQESNDYRNELIWLADRVNALGTAEAIVCWPQDVVFTEEALFVRQEDGRETKLDVLYRNFE
;
A
#
# COMPACT_ATOMS: atom_id res chain seq x y z
N MET A 1 1.63 13.73 -16.95
CA MET A 1 2.54 14.85 -17.29
C MET A 1 3.95 14.35 -17.05
N SER A 2 4.89 14.66 -17.95
CA SER A 2 6.31 14.36 -17.73
C SER A 2 6.85 15.19 -16.56
N CYS A 3 7.75 14.61 -15.80
CA CYS A 3 8.42 15.28 -14.69
C CYS A 3 9.22 16.49 -15.17
N THR A 4 9.12 17.60 -14.43
CA THR A 4 9.89 18.82 -14.70
C THR A 4 10.82 19.06 -13.54
N SER A 5 12.12 19.13 -13.84
CA SER A 5 13.12 19.32 -12.79
C SER A 5 13.01 20.71 -12.16
N VAL A 6 12.95 20.77 -10.83
CA VAL A 6 13.05 22.00 -10.04
C VAL A 6 14.51 22.38 -9.72
N ALA A 7 15.45 21.46 -10.00
CA ALA A 7 16.89 21.64 -9.83
C ALA A 7 17.64 21.16 -11.09
N PRO A 8 17.50 21.87 -12.22
CA PRO A 8 18.14 21.45 -13.48
C PRO A 8 19.66 21.57 -13.41
N GLY A 9 20.36 20.71 -14.15
CA GLY A 9 21.82 20.78 -14.29
C GLY A 9 22.63 20.11 -13.17
N LEU A 10 21.97 19.39 -12.25
CA LEU A 10 22.67 18.55 -11.27
C LEU A 10 23.43 17.42 -11.97
N ASP A 11 24.70 17.25 -11.60
CA ASP A 11 25.46 16.04 -11.94
C ASP A 11 24.96 14.83 -11.12
N ALA A 12 25.53 13.65 -11.36
CA ALA A 12 25.10 12.43 -10.66
C ALA A 12 25.22 12.55 -9.12
N VAL A 13 26.27 13.20 -8.62
CA VAL A 13 26.45 13.39 -7.18
C VAL A 13 25.41 14.36 -6.63
N GLY A 14 25.14 15.45 -7.33
CA GLY A 14 24.12 16.43 -7.00
C GLY A 14 22.72 15.82 -6.98
N LYS A 15 22.38 14.98 -7.96
CA LYS A 15 21.11 14.23 -7.98
C LYS A 15 20.97 13.30 -6.79
N ALA A 16 21.99 12.48 -6.51
CA ALA A 16 21.96 11.55 -5.37
C ALA A 16 21.85 12.29 -4.03
N ARG A 17 22.57 13.41 -3.86
CA ARG A 17 22.42 14.28 -2.68
C ARG A 17 21.02 14.87 -2.58
N TYR A 18 20.48 15.38 -3.70
CA TYR A 18 19.13 15.92 -3.73
C TYR A 18 18.11 14.88 -3.24
N VAL A 19 18.13 13.67 -3.79
CA VAL A 19 17.25 12.58 -3.35
C VAL A 19 17.47 12.25 -1.88
N THR A 20 18.72 12.20 -1.42
CA THR A 20 19.05 11.92 -0.02
C THR A 20 18.48 12.97 0.94
N ASP A 21 18.54 14.25 0.55
CA ASP A 21 18.17 15.38 1.39
C ASP A 21 16.66 15.68 1.36
N HIS A 22 15.98 15.36 0.24
CA HIS A 22 14.57 15.68 0.02
C HIS A 22 13.64 14.48 0.16
N LEU A 23 14.15 13.25 0.14
CA LEU A 23 13.35 12.09 0.48
C LEU A 23 13.01 12.14 1.97
N PRO A 24 11.72 12.12 2.35
CA PRO A 24 11.33 12.15 3.76
C PRO A 24 11.94 10.95 4.50
N SER A 25 12.26 11.14 5.78
CA SER A 25 12.79 10.09 6.65
C SER A 25 11.71 9.07 7.02
N LEU A 26 11.26 8.28 6.04
CA LEU A 26 10.22 7.26 6.20
C LEU A 26 10.82 5.96 6.74
N TRP A 27 11.95 5.53 6.15
CA TRP A 27 12.68 4.29 6.49
C TRP A 27 14.18 4.53 6.69
N ARG A 28 14.62 5.79 6.61
CA ARG A 28 16.04 6.12 6.64
C ARG A 28 16.60 5.92 8.04
N VAL A 29 17.52 4.97 8.17
CA VAL A 29 18.48 4.95 9.26
C VAL A 29 19.40 6.17 9.08
N PRO A 30 19.48 7.10 10.06
CA PRO A 30 20.34 8.28 9.96
C PRO A 30 21.80 7.89 9.75
N ASP A 31 22.55 8.74 9.01
CA ASP A 31 23.99 8.54 8.86
C ASP A 31 24.67 8.60 10.24
N GLY A 32 25.38 7.53 10.60
CA GLY A 32 26.04 7.39 11.90
C GLY A 32 25.24 6.68 13.00
N ALA A 33 24.07 6.09 12.68
CA ALA A 33 23.37 5.21 13.61
C ALA A 33 24.23 3.99 14.00
N GLU A 34 24.25 3.65 15.28
CA GLU A 34 25.03 2.51 15.81
C GLU A 34 24.52 1.14 15.33
N ALA A 35 23.29 1.08 14.80
CA ALA A 35 22.67 -0.11 14.24
C ALA A 35 21.81 0.24 13.02
N GLY A 36 21.77 -0.68 12.05
CA GLY A 36 21.01 -0.55 10.80
C GLY A 36 21.90 -0.56 9.54
N VAL A 37 21.30 -0.82 8.38
CA VAL A 37 22.01 -0.78 7.09
C VAL A 37 21.86 0.63 6.52
N ALA A 38 23.00 1.26 6.19
CA ALA A 38 22.99 2.59 5.58
C ALA A 38 22.18 2.57 4.28
N TRP A 39 21.15 3.42 4.21
CA TRP A 39 20.31 3.56 3.03
C TRP A 39 21.10 4.23 1.91
N ARG A 40 21.15 3.59 0.72
CA ARG A 40 21.84 4.14 -0.45
C ARG A 40 20.83 4.48 -1.53
N VAL A 41 20.95 5.68 -2.08
CA VAL A 41 20.16 6.14 -3.22
C VAL A 41 21.01 6.17 -4.48
N THR A 42 20.36 6.04 -5.62
CA THR A 42 20.97 6.21 -6.93
C THR A 42 20.66 7.60 -7.47
N PRO A 43 21.46 8.14 -8.41
CA PRO A 43 21.14 9.43 -9.03
C PRO A 43 19.90 9.36 -9.94
N GLU A 44 19.50 8.16 -10.35
CA GLU A 44 18.41 7.91 -11.29
C GLU A 44 17.61 6.68 -10.84
N PRO A 45 16.30 6.61 -11.15
CA PRO A 45 15.49 5.41 -10.91
C PRO A 45 16.04 4.17 -11.63
N PHE A 46 15.69 2.99 -11.14
CA PHE A 46 16.04 1.75 -11.81
C PHE A 46 15.29 1.63 -13.16
N PRO A 47 16.00 1.55 -14.30
CA PRO A 47 15.36 1.52 -15.61
C PRO A 47 14.73 0.15 -15.89
N LEU A 48 13.49 0.15 -16.37
CA LEU A 48 12.80 -1.05 -16.85
C LEU A 48 12.67 -1.02 -18.37
N ALA A 49 12.95 -2.15 -19.02
CA ALA A 49 12.66 -2.30 -20.44
C ALA A 49 11.13 -2.14 -20.67
N PRO A 50 10.69 -1.47 -21.75
CA PRO A 50 9.26 -1.24 -22.00
C PRO A 50 8.42 -2.52 -22.00
N LYS A 51 8.98 -3.62 -22.54
CA LYS A 51 8.34 -4.95 -22.53
C LYS A 51 8.12 -5.46 -21.10
N THR A 52 9.09 -5.28 -20.21
CA THR A 52 9.01 -5.68 -18.80
C THR A 52 7.97 -4.85 -18.06
N ALA A 53 7.96 -3.54 -18.26
CA ALA A 53 6.96 -2.65 -17.66
C ALA A 53 5.52 -3.04 -18.08
N ALA A 54 5.28 -3.25 -19.38
CA ALA A 54 3.96 -3.68 -19.88
C ALA A 54 3.53 -5.05 -19.34
N ALA A 55 4.47 -5.97 -19.15
CA ALA A 55 4.20 -7.27 -18.52
C ALA A 55 3.79 -7.12 -17.05
N ILE A 56 4.50 -6.27 -16.28
CA ILE A 56 4.16 -5.97 -14.87
C ILE A 56 2.80 -5.28 -14.77
N GLU A 57 2.46 -4.37 -15.68
CA GLU A 57 1.13 -3.75 -15.72
C GLU A 57 0.02 -4.78 -15.93
N THR A 58 0.25 -5.77 -16.81
CA THR A 58 -0.70 -6.85 -17.07
C THR A 58 -0.82 -7.79 -15.86
N LEU A 59 0.29 -8.06 -15.17
CA LEU A 59 0.35 -8.94 -13.99
C LEU A 59 -0.65 -8.56 -12.91
N GLY A 60 -0.93 -7.26 -12.70
CA GLY A 60 -1.90 -6.82 -11.70
C GLY A 60 -3.28 -7.45 -11.88
N ASN A 61 -3.76 -7.55 -13.13
CA ASN A 61 -5.04 -8.18 -13.44
C ASN A 61 -5.00 -9.70 -13.24
N ASP A 62 -3.89 -10.34 -13.61
CA ASP A 62 -3.69 -11.78 -13.44
C ASP A 62 -3.67 -12.15 -11.94
N LEU A 63 -3.00 -11.35 -11.10
CA LEU A 63 -2.96 -11.55 -9.65
C LEU A 63 -4.33 -11.36 -9.01
N LEU A 64 -5.12 -10.38 -9.46
CA LEU A 64 -6.50 -10.22 -9.00
C LEU A 64 -7.37 -11.43 -9.37
N ALA A 65 -7.25 -11.93 -10.60
CA ALA A 65 -7.93 -13.14 -11.03
C ALA A 65 -7.49 -14.35 -10.21
N PHE A 66 -6.20 -14.46 -9.91
CA PHE A 66 -5.62 -15.49 -9.06
C PHE A 66 -6.20 -15.46 -7.65
N TYR A 67 -6.26 -14.30 -6.98
CA TYR A 67 -6.89 -14.15 -5.66
C TYR A 67 -8.36 -14.58 -5.64
N ARG A 68 -9.13 -14.19 -6.67
CA ARG A 68 -10.53 -14.59 -6.82
C ARG A 68 -10.67 -16.10 -7.00
N ALA A 69 -9.77 -16.73 -7.77
CA ALA A 69 -9.73 -18.17 -7.95
C ALA A 69 -9.38 -18.90 -6.65
N LEU A 70 -8.38 -18.43 -5.89
CA LEU A 70 -8.01 -18.99 -4.59
C LEU A 70 -9.16 -18.90 -3.58
N ASN A 71 -9.82 -17.74 -3.48
CA ASN A 71 -10.97 -17.56 -2.59
C ASN A 71 -12.14 -18.48 -2.98
N SER A 72 -12.43 -18.60 -4.28
CA SER A 72 -13.44 -19.55 -4.79
C SER A 72 -13.10 -21.00 -4.43
N LEU A 73 -11.84 -21.38 -4.60
CA LEU A 73 -11.34 -22.73 -4.27
C LEU A 73 -11.45 -23.02 -2.77
N TYR A 74 -11.06 -22.08 -1.91
CA TYR A 74 -11.23 -22.16 -0.46
C TYR A 74 -12.71 -22.38 -0.08
N LEU A 75 -13.62 -21.56 -0.61
CA LEU A 75 -15.05 -21.67 -0.32
C LEU A 75 -15.66 -22.97 -0.83
N ARG A 76 -15.18 -23.51 -1.96
CA ARG A 76 -15.61 -24.81 -2.47
C ARG A 76 -15.12 -25.95 -1.59
N SER A 77 -13.88 -25.88 -1.11
CA SER A 77 -13.30 -26.82 -0.15
C SER A 77 -14.10 -26.84 1.15
N ALA A 78 -14.38 -25.66 1.72
CA ALA A 78 -15.19 -25.51 2.93
C ALA A 78 -16.64 -26.05 2.79
N ARG A 79 -17.17 -26.14 1.56
CA ARG A 79 -18.48 -26.73 1.25
C ARG A 79 -18.43 -28.20 0.84
N GLY A 80 -17.26 -28.82 0.79
CA GLY A 80 -17.09 -30.22 0.36
C GLY A 80 -17.17 -30.44 -1.16
N THR A 81 -16.95 -29.41 -1.97
CA THR A 81 -17.00 -29.45 -3.45
C THR A 81 -15.61 -29.26 -4.12
N ALA A 82 -14.56 -29.35 -3.31
CA ALA A 82 -13.15 -29.40 -3.66
C ALA A 82 -12.40 -30.15 -2.54
N PRO A 83 -11.13 -30.56 -2.71
CA PRO A 83 -10.37 -31.28 -1.68
C PRO A 83 -10.39 -30.57 -0.31
N ALA A 84 -10.67 -31.32 0.77
CA ALA A 84 -10.88 -30.77 2.11
C ALA A 84 -9.64 -30.10 2.71
N PHE A 85 -8.44 -30.62 2.39
CA PHE A 85 -7.17 -30.13 2.96
C PHE A 85 -6.93 -28.62 2.74
N ILE A 86 -7.52 -28.03 1.69
CA ILE A 86 -7.36 -26.61 1.36
C ILE A 86 -7.97 -25.73 2.46
N ALA A 87 -9.23 -26.00 2.83
CA ALA A 87 -9.88 -25.28 3.91
C ALA A 87 -9.27 -25.67 5.26
N GLU A 88 -8.92 -26.93 5.47
CA GLU A 88 -8.28 -27.40 6.72
C GLU A 88 -6.95 -26.68 6.99
N GLU A 89 -6.10 -26.52 5.97
CA GLU A 89 -4.83 -25.80 6.13
C GLU A 89 -5.02 -24.29 6.27
N LEU A 90 -5.91 -23.69 5.46
CA LEU A 90 -6.15 -22.25 5.56
C LEU A 90 -6.89 -21.84 6.84
N ASP A 91 -7.63 -22.74 7.48
CA ASP A 91 -8.29 -22.47 8.76
C ASP A 91 -7.39 -22.76 9.97
N ARG A 92 -6.25 -23.45 9.78
CA ARG A 92 -5.40 -23.88 10.89
C ARG A 92 -4.90 -22.68 11.70
N GLY A 93 -5.09 -22.74 13.01
CA GLY A 93 -4.70 -21.68 13.95
C GLY A 93 -5.67 -20.50 14.03
N LYS A 94 -6.70 -20.42 13.18
CA LYS A 94 -7.69 -19.35 13.22
C LYS A 94 -8.79 -19.65 14.25
N PRO A 95 -9.21 -18.67 15.08
CA PRO A 95 -10.37 -18.85 15.94
C PRO A 95 -11.64 -19.17 15.12
N GLU A 96 -12.47 -20.08 15.62
CA GLU A 96 -13.69 -20.53 14.94
C GLU A 96 -14.61 -19.35 14.55
N GLN A 97 -14.71 -18.34 15.40
CA GLN A 97 -15.51 -17.15 15.15
C GLN A 97 -15.03 -16.37 13.91
N ILE A 98 -13.72 -16.25 13.71
CA ILE A 98 -13.12 -15.58 12.55
C ILE A 98 -13.39 -16.38 11.27
N VAL A 99 -13.23 -17.70 11.33
CA VAL A 99 -13.53 -18.59 10.19
C VAL A 99 -15.01 -18.50 9.79
N LYS A 100 -15.92 -18.49 10.76
CA LYS A 100 -17.37 -18.31 10.52
C LYS A 100 -17.65 -16.95 9.87
N LEU A 101 -17.09 -15.87 10.40
CA LEU A 101 -17.25 -14.51 9.84
C LEU A 101 -16.76 -14.44 8.39
N ALA A 102 -15.55 -14.93 8.10
CA ALA A 102 -14.96 -14.91 6.77
C ALA A 102 -15.83 -15.61 5.70
N ARG A 103 -16.66 -16.58 6.10
CA ARG A 103 -17.54 -17.35 5.19
C ARG A 103 -18.92 -16.75 4.99
N GLN A 104 -19.28 -15.70 5.74
CA GLN A 104 -20.59 -15.06 5.61
C GLN A 104 -20.73 -14.38 4.24
N ASN A 105 -21.98 -14.31 3.72
CA ASN A 105 -22.26 -13.69 2.43
C ASN A 105 -21.73 -12.26 2.30
N ARG A 106 -21.69 -11.52 3.42
CA ARG A 106 -21.17 -10.16 3.50
C ARG A 106 -19.66 -10.05 3.20
N PHE A 107 -18.86 -11.06 3.58
CA PHE A 107 -17.39 -10.97 3.54
C PHE A 107 -16.74 -11.96 2.58
N LYS A 108 -17.41 -13.09 2.29
CA LYS A 108 -16.81 -14.22 1.57
C LYS A 108 -16.33 -13.91 0.15
N GLN A 109 -16.68 -12.78 -0.44
CA GLN A 109 -16.22 -12.38 -1.78
C GLN A 109 -15.18 -11.27 -1.73
N GLU A 110 -14.88 -10.72 -0.55
CA GLU A 110 -13.84 -9.71 -0.41
C GLU A 110 -12.46 -10.33 -0.63
N VAL A 111 -11.62 -9.59 -1.33
CA VAL A 111 -10.21 -9.90 -1.60
C VAL A 111 -9.38 -8.66 -1.29
N PRO A 112 -8.07 -8.80 -1.04
CA PRO A 112 -7.19 -7.66 -0.82
C PRO A 112 -7.31 -6.62 -1.94
N ARG A 113 -7.37 -5.34 -1.56
CA ARG A 113 -7.50 -4.21 -2.49
C ARG A 113 -6.16 -3.60 -2.88
N VAL A 114 -5.14 -3.81 -2.05
CA VAL A 114 -3.74 -3.51 -2.31
C VAL A 114 -2.96 -4.81 -2.17
N ILE A 115 -2.06 -5.06 -3.11
CA ILE A 115 -1.18 -6.23 -3.12
C ILE A 115 0.23 -5.78 -3.52
N ARG A 116 1.25 -6.46 -2.99
CA ARG A 116 2.64 -6.25 -3.37
C ARG A 116 3.24 -7.59 -3.80
N PRO A 117 3.39 -7.83 -5.11
CA PRO A 117 4.14 -8.98 -5.59
C PRO A 117 5.64 -8.68 -5.52
N ASP A 118 6.39 -9.58 -4.91
CA ASP A 118 7.85 -9.49 -4.90
C ASP A 118 8.39 -10.19 -6.14
N LEU A 119 9.00 -9.39 -7.02
CA LEU A 119 9.45 -9.84 -8.34
C LEU A 119 10.97 -9.87 -8.42
N ILE A 120 11.51 -11.01 -8.86
CA ILE A 120 12.92 -11.17 -9.21
C ILE A 120 13.02 -11.09 -10.73
N LEU A 121 13.74 -10.11 -11.24
CA LEU A 121 14.00 -9.98 -12.68
C LEU A 121 15.02 -11.02 -13.13
N THR A 122 14.77 -11.62 -14.30
CA THR A 122 15.63 -12.61 -14.96
C THR A 122 15.84 -12.22 -16.42
N ASP A 123 16.77 -12.89 -17.11
CA ASP A 123 17.05 -12.62 -18.52
C ASP A 123 15.81 -12.82 -19.43
N ASP A 124 14.92 -13.75 -19.04
CA ASP A 124 13.72 -14.13 -19.82
C ASP A 124 12.42 -13.46 -19.30
N GLY A 125 12.47 -12.66 -18.24
CA GLY A 125 11.29 -12.01 -17.67
C GLY A 125 11.41 -11.73 -16.17
N TYR A 126 10.41 -12.17 -15.40
CA TYR A 126 10.43 -12.07 -13.95
C TYR A 126 9.79 -13.31 -13.32
N VAL A 127 10.17 -13.58 -12.08
CA VAL A 127 9.58 -14.61 -11.22
C VAL A 127 9.02 -13.94 -9.98
N ALA A 128 7.76 -14.25 -9.62
CA ALA A 128 7.19 -13.83 -8.34
C ALA A 128 7.60 -14.80 -7.24
N SER A 129 8.24 -14.30 -6.18
CA SER A 129 8.63 -15.09 -5.00
C SER A 129 7.58 -15.07 -3.91
N GLU A 130 6.88 -13.95 -3.76
CA GLU A 130 5.87 -13.71 -2.72
C GLU A 130 4.74 -12.82 -3.25
N LEU A 131 3.57 -12.93 -2.62
CA LEU A 131 2.43 -12.08 -2.86
C LEU A 131 1.84 -11.61 -1.52
N ASP A 132 2.23 -10.41 -1.13
CA ASP A 132 1.81 -9.80 0.12
C ASP A 132 0.46 -9.07 -0.06
N SER A 133 -0.45 -9.28 0.90
CA SER A 133 -1.83 -8.76 0.91
C SER A 133 -2.11 -7.73 1.98
N VAL A 134 -1.12 -7.42 2.83
CA VAL A 134 -1.16 -6.31 3.78
C VAL A 134 0.15 -5.54 3.66
N PRO A 135 0.46 -4.98 2.47
CA PRO A 135 1.80 -4.48 2.22
C PRO A 135 2.02 -3.10 2.81
N GLY A 136 3.21 -2.90 3.38
CA GLY A 136 3.82 -1.59 3.48
C GLY A 136 4.52 -1.15 2.19
N GLY A 137 5.08 0.06 2.21
CA GLY A 137 5.92 0.63 1.15
C GLY A 137 5.17 1.49 0.14
N MET A 138 3.86 1.66 0.24
CA MET A 138 3.08 2.53 -0.66
C MET A 138 3.51 4.00 -0.55
N GLY A 139 3.59 4.50 0.68
CA GLY A 139 4.01 5.88 0.94
C GLY A 139 5.47 6.07 0.59
N PHE A 140 6.31 5.09 0.88
CA PHE A 140 7.72 5.15 0.49
C PHE A 140 7.94 5.17 -1.02
N THR A 141 7.27 4.29 -1.75
CA THR A 141 7.34 4.23 -3.21
C THR A 141 6.81 5.52 -3.83
N GLY A 142 5.71 6.06 -3.28
CA GLY A 142 5.19 7.36 -3.69
C GLY A 142 6.17 8.51 -3.45
N ALA A 143 6.82 8.54 -2.27
CA ALA A 143 7.80 9.55 -1.94
C ALA A 143 9.01 9.50 -2.87
N LEU A 144 9.55 8.31 -3.14
CA LEU A 144 10.63 8.11 -4.12
C LEU A 144 10.24 8.61 -5.51
N ALA A 145 9.08 8.19 -6.02
CA ALA A 145 8.60 8.59 -7.35
C ALA A 145 8.50 10.12 -7.47
N ARG A 146 8.04 10.78 -6.40
CA ARG A 146 7.96 12.24 -6.34
C ARG A 146 9.34 12.91 -6.32
N THR A 147 10.23 12.48 -5.44
CA THR A 147 11.57 13.09 -5.30
C THR A 147 12.39 12.92 -6.57
N TYR A 148 12.30 11.78 -7.25
CA TYR A 148 12.93 11.60 -8.57
C TYR A 148 12.29 12.48 -9.66
N CYS A 149 10.98 12.71 -9.58
CA CYS A 149 10.28 13.61 -10.50
C CYS A 149 10.78 15.06 -10.38
N GLU A 150 11.09 15.51 -9.17
CA GLU A 150 11.64 16.85 -8.89
C GLU A 150 13.04 17.07 -9.50
N ILE A 151 13.78 15.99 -9.78
CA ILE A 151 15.04 16.04 -10.53
C ILE A 151 14.88 15.61 -12.00
N GLY A 152 13.64 15.61 -12.50
CA GLY A 152 13.32 15.40 -13.91
C GLY A 152 13.35 13.94 -14.37
N SER A 153 13.26 12.98 -13.45
CA SER A 153 13.21 11.55 -13.79
C SER A 153 11.79 11.01 -13.67
N ASP A 154 11.26 10.44 -14.74
CA ASP A 154 9.94 9.80 -14.74
C ASP A 154 9.98 8.44 -14.03
N SER A 155 8.88 8.08 -13.37
CA SER A 155 8.67 6.77 -12.73
C SER A 155 7.33 6.19 -13.18
N VAL A 156 7.18 4.86 -13.11
CA VAL A 156 5.89 4.19 -13.38
C VAL A 156 4.83 4.75 -12.44
N GLY A 157 3.68 5.17 -12.99
CA GLY A 157 2.60 5.81 -12.23
C GLY A 157 2.81 7.31 -11.94
N GLY A 158 3.98 7.88 -12.24
CA GLY A 158 4.28 9.29 -12.00
C GLY A 158 4.41 9.67 -10.51
N PRO A 159 4.56 10.97 -10.19
CA PRO A 159 4.85 11.43 -8.82
C PRO A 159 3.71 11.24 -7.82
N ASP A 160 2.48 11.02 -8.31
CA ASP A 160 1.25 10.98 -7.51
C ASP A 160 0.45 9.67 -7.67
N GLY A 161 0.92 8.73 -8.51
CA GLY A 161 0.15 7.55 -8.88
C GLY A 161 -0.29 6.70 -7.70
N MET A 162 0.59 6.49 -6.70
CA MET A 162 0.25 5.71 -5.50
C MET A 162 -0.87 6.36 -4.69
N ALA A 163 -0.77 7.67 -4.41
CA ALA A 163 -1.80 8.39 -3.66
C ALA A 163 -3.14 8.45 -4.41
N GLN A 164 -3.10 8.71 -5.73
CA GLN A 164 -4.30 8.74 -6.57
C GLN A 164 -5.02 7.39 -6.60
N ARG A 165 -4.29 6.30 -6.88
CA ARG A 165 -4.88 4.96 -6.94
C ARG A 165 -5.37 4.47 -5.58
N PHE A 166 -4.68 4.84 -4.50
CA PHE A 166 -5.16 4.57 -3.14
C PHE A 166 -6.49 5.29 -2.89
N ALA A 167 -6.59 6.58 -3.19
CA ALA A 167 -7.83 7.33 -3.00
C ALA A 167 -8.99 6.81 -3.89
N GLU A 168 -8.71 6.48 -5.15
CA GLU A 168 -9.71 5.86 -6.05
C GLU A 168 -10.21 4.51 -5.50
N MET A 169 -9.32 3.70 -4.92
CA MET A 169 -9.69 2.44 -4.28
C MET A 169 -10.62 2.71 -3.08
N ILE A 170 -10.31 3.69 -2.23
CA ILE A 170 -11.16 4.08 -1.11
C ILE A 170 -12.52 4.59 -1.59
N ALA A 171 -12.57 5.46 -2.60
CA ALA A 171 -13.81 5.97 -3.19
C ALA A 171 -14.69 4.84 -3.74
N SER A 172 -14.08 3.86 -4.41
CA SER A 172 -14.78 2.68 -4.90
C SER A 172 -15.36 1.82 -3.77
N VAL A 173 -14.70 1.73 -2.61
CA VAL A 173 -15.18 0.96 -1.45
C VAL A 173 -16.30 1.72 -0.73
N ALA A 174 -16.13 3.03 -0.55
CA ALA A 174 -17.12 3.89 0.10
C ALA A 174 -18.40 4.07 -0.73
N GLY A 175 -18.29 4.04 -2.06
CA GLY A 175 -19.36 4.46 -2.95
C GLY A 175 -19.61 5.97 -2.91
N ALA A 176 -18.59 6.76 -2.57
CA ALA A 176 -18.62 8.20 -2.44
C ALA A 176 -17.46 8.84 -3.22
N GLU A 177 -17.69 10.04 -3.78
CA GLU A 177 -16.69 10.75 -4.61
C GLU A 177 -15.50 11.26 -3.80
N HIS A 178 -15.74 11.71 -2.55
CA HIS A 178 -14.71 12.22 -1.66
C HIS A 178 -14.88 11.62 -0.25
N PRO A 179 -14.50 10.35 -0.06
CA PRO A 179 -14.71 9.63 1.20
C PRO A 179 -13.72 10.07 2.28
N THR A 180 -14.07 9.77 3.53
CA THR A 180 -13.14 9.83 4.66
C THR A 180 -12.63 8.42 5.02
N VAL A 181 -11.31 8.25 5.08
CA VAL A 181 -10.64 6.99 5.44
C VAL A 181 -9.81 7.11 6.71
N GLY A 182 -10.03 6.18 7.63
CA GLY A 182 -9.13 5.94 8.77
C GLY A 182 -8.09 4.90 8.38
N ILE A 183 -6.84 5.30 8.27
CA ILE A 183 -5.68 4.42 8.06
C ILE A 183 -5.16 4.03 9.45
N VAL A 184 -5.55 2.83 9.90
CA VAL A 184 -5.28 2.37 11.26
C VAL A 184 -3.98 1.56 11.27
N VAL A 185 -2.98 2.03 12.01
CA VAL A 185 -1.67 1.38 12.13
C VAL A 185 -1.50 0.88 13.56
N SER A 186 -1.27 -0.42 13.74
CA SER A 186 -1.07 -0.97 15.09
C SER A 186 0.31 -0.60 15.66
N GLN A 187 0.53 -0.88 16.94
CA GLN A 187 1.84 -0.65 17.56
C GLN A 187 2.90 -1.60 16.99
N GLU A 188 2.51 -2.83 16.68
CA GLU A 188 3.35 -3.84 16.03
C GLU A 188 3.81 -3.39 14.64
N SER A 189 2.94 -2.66 13.92
CA SER A 189 3.21 -2.13 12.58
C SER A 189 3.74 -0.68 12.60
N ASN A 190 4.28 -0.20 13.73
CA ASN A 190 4.70 1.21 13.87
C ASN A 190 5.76 1.65 12.86
N ASP A 191 6.60 0.72 12.39
CA ASP A 191 7.63 1.03 11.38
C ASP A 191 7.02 1.55 10.07
N TYR A 192 5.80 1.11 9.72
CA TYR A 192 5.06 1.59 8.54
C TYR A 192 4.34 2.93 8.79
N ARG A 193 4.29 3.43 10.03
CA ARG A 193 3.42 4.56 10.36
C ARG A 193 3.81 5.83 9.60
N ASN A 194 5.11 6.13 9.53
CA ASN A 194 5.60 7.36 8.89
C ASN A 194 5.30 7.38 7.39
N GLU A 195 5.45 6.25 6.70
CA GLU A 195 5.14 6.20 5.27
C GLU A 195 3.62 6.33 5.02
N LEU A 196 2.78 5.81 5.90
CA LEU A 196 1.34 5.93 5.78
C LEU A 196 0.85 7.35 6.12
N ILE A 197 1.54 8.05 7.03
CA ILE A 197 1.33 9.50 7.23
C ILE A 197 1.63 10.24 5.94
N TRP A 198 2.79 9.98 5.33
CA TRP A 198 3.15 10.62 4.07
C TRP A 198 2.12 10.35 2.97
N LEU A 199 1.63 9.11 2.86
CA LEU A 199 0.59 8.74 1.90
C LEU A 199 -0.71 9.53 2.17
N ALA A 200 -1.15 9.59 3.42
CA ALA A 200 -2.36 10.31 3.82
C ALA A 200 -2.24 11.82 3.54
N ASP A 201 -1.13 12.44 3.93
CA ASP A 201 -0.85 13.85 3.65
C ASP A 201 -0.89 14.12 2.15
N ARG A 202 -0.36 13.19 1.34
CA ARG A 202 -0.39 13.37 -0.11
C ARG A 202 -1.79 13.23 -0.70
N VAL A 203 -2.58 12.25 -0.24
CA VAL A 203 -3.99 12.11 -0.61
C VAL A 203 -4.78 13.38 -0.26
N ASN A 204 -4.59 13.91 0.95
CA ASN A 204 -5.22 15.15 1.42
C ASN A 204 -4.80 16.35 0.55
N ALA A 205 -3.52 16.48 0.23
CA ALA A 205 -3.00 17.55 -0.63
C ALA A 205 -3.52 17.49 -2.08
N LEU A 206 -3.91 16.31 -2.56
CA LEU A 206 -4.56 16.12 -3.85
C LEU A 206 -6.07 16.43 -3.80
N GLY A 207 -6.68 16.48 -2.62
CA GLY A 207 -8.11 16.74 -2.44
C GLY A 207 -9.00 15.63 -3.02
N THR A 208 -8.49 14.39 -3.06
CA THR A 208 -9.21 13.23 -3.62
C THR A 208 -9.98 12.43 -2.56
N ALA A 209 -9.57 12.52 -1.30
CA ALA A 209 -10.22 11.93 -0.14
C ALA A 209 -9.69 12.62 1.13
N GLU A 210 -10.39 12.45 2.26
CA GLU A 210 -9.86 12.82 3.57
C GLU A 210 -9.24 11.58 4.22
N ALA A 211 -7.91 11.56 4.37
CA ALA A 211 -7.17 10.45 4.94
C ALA A 211 -6.59 10.81 6.31
N ILE A 212 -6.88 9.98 7.32
CA ILE A 212 -6.45 10.18 8.71
C ILE A 212 -5.69 8.94 9.17
N VAL A 213 -4.42 9.11 9.53
CA VAL A 213 -3.64 8.01 10.14
C VAL A 213 -3.83 8.04 11.64
N CYS A 214 -4.34 6.94 12.21
CA CYS A 214 -4.66 6.85 13.62
C CYS A 214 -4.23 5.51 14.22
N TRP A 215 -4.22 5.46 15.55
CA TRP A 215 -4.04 4.22 16.30
C TRP A 215 -5.37 3.48 16.44
N PRO A 216 -5.35 2.16 16.71
CA PRO A 216 -6.58 1.40 16.95
C PRO A 216 -7.45 1.99 18.06
N GLN A 217 -6.85 2.50 19.14
CA GLN A 217 -7.58 3.09 20.27
C GLN A 217 -8.26 4.43 19.96
N ASP A 218 -7.89 5.09 18.86
CA ASP A 218 -8.49 6.37 18.45
C ASP A 218 -9.79 6.14 17.67
N VAL A 219 -10.05 4.90 17.24
CA VAL A 219 -11.27 4.52 16.53
C VAL A 219 -12.42 4.35 17.51
N VAL A 220 -13.46 5.17 17.35
CA VAL A 220 -14.67 5.14 18.16
C VAL A 220 -15.80 4.53 17.35
N PHE A 221 -16.41 3.48 17.88
CA PHE A 221 -17.59 2.85 17.29
C PHE A 221 -18.85 3.29 18.04
N THR A 222 -19.84 3.74 17.27
CA THR A 222 -21.22 3.96 17.75
C THR A 222 -22.16 3.02 17.00
N GLU A 223 -23.43 2.96 17.41
CA GLU A 223 -24.45 2.17 16.68
C GLU A 223 -24.66 2.67 15.23
N GLU A 224 -24.29 3.92 14.93
CA GLU A 224 -24.58 4.59 13.68
C GLU A 224 -23.36 4.70 12.75
N ALA A 225 -22.15 4.78 13.30
CA ALA A 225 -20.95 5.02 12.51
C ALA A 225 -19.64 4.68 13.25
N LEU A 226 -18.56 4.66 12.47
CA LEU A 226 -17.18 4.69 12.96
C LEU A 226 -16.66 6.13 12.89
N PHE A 227 -15.87 6.52 13.88
CA PHE A 227 -15.20 7.80 13.95
C PHE A 227 -13.72 7.61 14.30
N VAL A 228 -12.90 8.60 13.97
CA VAL A 228 -11.58 8.78 14.58
C VAL A 228 -11.65 10.00 15.49
N ARG A 229 -11.24 9.82 16.75
CA ARG A 229 -11.05 10.92 17.70
C ARG A 229 -9.59 11.36 17.67
N GLN A 230 -9.37 12.61 17.29
CA GLN A 230 -8.04 13.22 17.27
C GLN A 230 -7.65 13.75 18.66
N GLU A 231 -6.37 14.06 18.85
CA GLU A 231 -5.84 14.55 20.13
C GLU A 231 -6.50 15.85 20.62
N ASP A 232 -6.98 16.68 19.70
CA ASP A 232 -7.73 17.92 19.98
C ASP A 232 -9.19 17.68 20.38
N GLY A 233 -9.62 16.42 20.44
CA GLY A 233 -10.98 15.99 20.76
C GLY A 233 -11.96 16.02 19.58
N ARG A 234 -11.52 16.44 18.39
CA ARG A 234 -12.36 16.43 17.19
C ARG A 234 -12.63 15.00 16.75
N GLU A 235 -13.89 14.71 16.47
CA GLU A 235 -14.32 13.43 15.91
C GLU A 235 -14.63 13.57 14.43
N THR A 236 -14.04 12.70 13.62
CA THR A 236 -14.29 12.66 12.17
C THR A 236 -14.91 11.33 11.83
N LYS A 237 -16.09 11.35 11.19
CA LYS A 237 -16.78 10.15 10.73
C LYS A 237 -15.97 9.47 9.63
N LEU A 238 -15.89 8.14 9.66
CA LEU A 238 -15.22 7.34 8.64
C LEU A 238 -16.23 6.67 7.71
N ASP A 239 -15.94 6.70 6.40
CA ASP A 239 -16.60 5.86 5.41
C ASP A 239 -15.87 4.52 5.23
N VAL A 240 -14.54 4.55 5.32
CA VAL A 240 -13.68 3.37 5.13
C VAL A 240 -12.64 3.27 6.24
N LEU A 241 -12.35 2.04 6.66
CA LEU A 241 -11.24 1.72 7.53
C LEU A 241 -10.22 0.90 6.74
N TYR A 242 -9.01 1.44 6.56
CA TYR A 242 -7.87 0.72 6.00
C TYR A 242 -6.97 0.28 7.14
N ARG A 243 -6.85 -1.03 7.37
CA ARG A 243 -6.02 -1.57 8.46
C ARG A 243 -4.63 -1.95 7.96
N ASN A 244 -3.61 -1.60 8.72
CA ASN A 244 -2.26 -2.12 8.58
C ASN A 244 -1.79 -2.70 9.92
N PHE A 245 -2.12 -3.97 10.16
CA PHE A 245 -1.83 -4.72 11.38
C PHE A 245 -1.04 -5.97 10.97
N GLU A 246 0.07 -6.22 11.67
CA GLU A 246 0.85 -7.46 11.62
C GLU A 246 0.72 -8.24 12.94
#